data_AF-A0A353NQB2-F1
#
_entry.id   AF-A0A353NQB2-F1
#
_cell.length_a   1.000
_cell.length_b   1.000
_cell.length_c   1.000
_cell.angle_alpha   90.00
_cell.angle_beta   90.00
_cell.angle_gamma   90.00
#
_symmetry.space_group_name_H-M   'P 1'
#
loop_
_entity.id
_entity.type
_entity.pdbx_description
1 polymer ?
#
loop_
_entity_poly.entity_id
_entity_poly.type
_entity_poly.pdbx_seq_one_letter_code
_entity_poly.pdbx_strand_id
1 'polypeptide(L)' 'AIRIASEAISRLRLGRIDEETTSNIGIIEGGKATNIVPDAVYIEGETRSLDRVKLDVITDEITREFEKIKEIPGAK' A
#
# COMPACT_ATOMS: atom_id res chain seq x y z
N ALA A 1 3.05 -1.37 13.50
CA ALA A 1 2.74 -1.71 12.10
C ALA A 1 1.47 -1.06 11.55
N ILE A 2 0.26 -1.29 12.10
CA ILE A 2 -1.01 -0.75 11.52
C ILE A 2 -0.95 0.73 11.17
N ARG A 3 -0.59 1.61 12.11
CA ARG A 3 -0.48 3.05 11.86
C ARG A 3 0.45 3.38 10.68
N ILE A 4 1.58 2.70 10.59
CA ILE A 4 2.59 2.90 9.56
C ILE A 4 2.07 2.44 8.20
N ALA A 5 1.44 1.26 8.15
CA ALA A 5 0.77 0.74 6.96
C ALA A 5 -0.33 1.68 6.46
N SER A 6 -1.17 2.20 7.36
CA SER A 6 -2.23 3.16 7.00
C SER A 6 -1.67 4.45 6.39
N GLU A 7 -0.56 4.97 6.93
CA GLU A 7 0.12 6.15 6.41
C GLU A 7 0.78 5.90 5.04
N ALA A 8 1.28 4.69 4.78
CA ALA A 8 1.79 4.32 3.46
C ALA A 8 0.64 4.22 2.44
N ILE A 9 -0.44 3.52 2.81
CA ILE A 9 -1.62 3.33 1.96
C ILE A 9 -2.27 4.67 1.59
N SER A 10 -2.31 5.65 2.50
CA SER A 10 -2.91 6.96 2.22
C SER A 10 -2.17 7.77 1.15
N ARG A 11 -0.92 7.42 0.84
CA ARG A 11 -0.10 8.04 -0.21
C ARG A 11 -0.28 7.38 -1.58
N LEU A 12 -0.91 6.20 -1.63
CA LEU A 12 -1.08 5.44 -2.86
C LEU A 12 -2.24 5.98 -3.70
N ARG A 13 -2.09 5.89 -5.02
CA ARG A 13 -3.18 6.13 -5.97
C ARG A 13 -4.03 4.86 -6.10
N LEU A 14 -5.14 4.81 -5.37
CA LEU A 14 -6.07 3.68 -5.35
C LEU A 14 -7.41 4.02 -6.00
N GLY A 15 -8.16 2.99 -6.40
CA GLY A 15 -9.42 3.07 -7.13
C GLY A 15 -9.21 3.14 -8.64
N ARG A 16 -10.01 3.98 -9.30
CA ARG A 16 -9.92 4.27 -10.73
C ARG A 16 -8.90 5.38 -10.95
N ILE A 17 -7.75 5.04 -11.54
CA ILE A 17 -6.65 6.00 -11.80
C ILE A 17 -6.93 6.75 -13.10
N ASP A 18 -7.30 6.01 -14.15
CA ASP A 18 -7.74 6.55 -15.45
C ASP A 18 -8.71 5.56 -16.13
N GLU A 19 -9.13 5.83 -17.37
CA GLU A 19 -10.13 5.02 -18.08
C GLU A 19 -9.76 3.54 -18.20
N GLU A 20 -8.46 3.21 -18.26
CA GLU A 20 -7.97 1.86 -18.49
C GLU A 20 -7.18 1.27 -17.32
N THR A 21 -6.92 2.05 -16.26
CA THR A 21 -6.06 1.66 -15.13
C THR A 21 -6.80 1.74 -13.79
N THR A 22 -6.69 0.67 -13.00
CA THR A 22 -7.23 0.57 -11.64
C THR A 22 -6.20 -0.02 -10.69
N SER A 23 -6.22 0.42 -9.43
CA SER A 23 -5.42 -0.17 -8.36
C SER A 23 -6.25 -0.30 -7.08
N ASN A 24 -6.05 -1.35 -6.29
CA ASN A 24 -6.71 -1.48 -4.99
C ASN A 24 -5.87 -2.25 -3.99
N ILE A 25 -6.19 -2.06 -2.71
CA ILE A 25 -5.78 -2.92 -1.61
C ILE A 25 -7.01 -3.70 -1.17
N GLY A 26 -6.99 -5.02 -1.36
CA GLY A 26 -8.11 -5.90 -1.06
C GLY A 26 -8.05 -6.48 0.35
N ILE A 27 -6.84 -6.68 0.89
CA ILE A 27 -6.62 -7.30 2.20
C ILE A 27 -5.67 -6.44 3.03
N ILE A 28 -6.05 -6.21 4.29
CA ILE A 28 -5.20 -5.60 5.31
C ILE A 28 -5.39 -6.42 6.58
N GLU A 29 -4.33 -7.07 7.05
CA GLU A 29 -4.36 -7.93 8.23
C GLU A 29 -3.26 -7.56 9.20
N GLY A 30 -3.61 -7.37 10.47
CA GLY A 30 -2.61 -7.18 11.52
C GLY A 30 -3.21 -6.85 12.88
N GLY A 31 -2.36 -6.92 13.90
CA GLY A 31 -2.79 -6.85 15.29
C GLY A 31 -3.25 -8.21 15.84
N LYS A 32 -3.09 -8.39 17.15
CA LYS A 32 -3.47 -9.62 17.87
C LYS A 32 -4.50 -9.37 18.98
N ALA A 33 -4.44 -8.20 19.59
CA ALA A 33 -5.36 -7.74 20.63
C ALA A 33 -5.36 -6.21 20.69
N THR A 34 -6.42 -5.61 21.23
CA THR A 34 -6.57 -4.15 21.31
C THR A 34 -5.59 -3.47 22.28
N ASN A 35 -5.08 -4.22 23.26
CA ASN A 35 -4.09 -3.74 24.24
C ASN A 35 -2.63 -4.03 23.83
N ILE A 36 -2.38 -4.51 22.61
CA ILE A 36 -1.05 -4.81 22.09
C ILE A 36 -0.79 -3.95 20.86
N VAL A 37 0.31 -3.18 20.88
CA VAL A 37 0.75 -2.42 19.70
C VAL A 37 1.19 -3.42 18.61
N PRO A 38 0.58 -3.42 17.41
CA PRO A 38 0.90 -4.37 16.35
C PRO A 38 2.35 -4.26 15.88
N ASP A 39 3.07 -5.38 15.84
CA ASP A 39 4.45 -5.52 15.38
C ASP A 39 4.55 -5.67 13.86
N ALA A 40 3.60 -6.36 13.24
CA ALA A 40 3.53 -6.58 11.79
C ALA A 40 2.11 -6.34 11.22
N VAL A 41 2.05 -6.07 9.91
CA VAL A 41 0.83 -6.00 9.09
C VAL A 41 1.13 -6.63 7.74
N TYR A 42 0.20 -7.43 7.26
CA TYR A 42 0.16 -7.97 5.90
C TYR A 42 -0.83 -7.15 5.07
N ILE A 43 -0.45 -6.85 3.82
CA ILE A 43 -1.25 -6.08 2.88
C ILE A 43 -1.21 -6.81 1.55
N GLU A 44 -2.37 -6.98 0.93
CA GLU A 44 -2.49 -7.54 -0.42
C GLU A 44 -3.37 -6.63 -1.28
N GLY A 45 -2.95 -6.43 -2.52
CA GLY A 45 -3.64 -5.58 -3.47
C GLY A 45 -3.33 -5.98 -4.90
N GLU A 46 -3.97 -5.31 -5.83
CA GLU A 46 -3.77 -5.53 -7.26
C GLU A 46 -3.73 -4.21 -8.02
N THR A 47 -3.00 -4.20 -9.12
CA THR A 47 -3.07 -3.15 -10.14
C THR A 47 -3.35 -3.81 -11.48
N ARG A 48 -4.26 -3.20 -12.25
CA ARG A 48 -4.66 -3.66 -13.58
C ARG A 48 -4.63 -2.48 -14.53
N SER A 49 -4.08 -2.68 -15.73
CA SER A 49 -4.15 -1.70 -16.82
C SER A 49 -4.21 -2.43 -18.17
N LEU A 50 -4.83 -1.80 -19.17
CA LEU A 50 -4.71 -2.24 -20.56
C LEU A 50 -3.39 -1.79 -21.21
N ASP A 51 -2.70 -0.82 -20.61
CA ASP A 51 -1.38 -0.35 -21.02
C ASP A 51 -0.31 -0.92 -20.09
N ARG A 52 0.63 -1.69 -20.65
CA ARG A 52 1.70 -2.32 -19.88
C ARG A 52 2.63 -1.31 -19.23
N VAL A 53 2.94 -0.19 -19.90
CA VAL A 53 3.83 0.84 -19.37
C VAL A 53 3.19 1.50 -18.16
N LYS A 54 1.88 1.79 -18.23
CA LYS A 54 1.14 2.35 -17.07
C LYS A 54 1.09 1.37 -15.90
N LEU A 55 0.84 0.08 -16.16
CA LEU A 55 0.87 -0.95 -15.13
C LEU A 55 2.21 -0.96 -14.40
N ASP A 56 3.31 -0.99 -15.14
CA ASP A 56 4.66 -1.02 -14.56
C ASP A 56 4.95 0.26 -13.75
N VAL A 57 4.58 1.44 -14.25
CA VAL A 57 4.75 2.73 -13.54
C VAL A 57 3.98 2.76 -12.22
N ILE A 58 2.72 2.35 -12.20
CA ILE A 58 1.91 2.35 -10.97
C ILE A 58 2.44 1.31 -9.98
N THR A 59 2.84 0.14 -10.47
CA THR A 59 3.44 -0.91 -9.62
C THR A 59 4.73 -0.41 -8.95
N ASP A 60 5.61 0.22 -9.73
CA ASP A 60 6.86 0.80 -9.22
C ASP A 60 6.61 1.93 -8.22
N GLU A 61 5.62 2.78 -8.46
CA GLU A 61 5.23 3.85 -7.52
C GLU A 61 4.78 3.26 -6.18
N ILE A 62 3.92 2.23 -6.21
CA ILE A 62 3.46 1.53 -5.01
C ILE A 62 4.67 0.96 -4.25
N THR A 63 5.55 0.23 -4.94
CA THR A 63 6.77 -0.33 -4.32
C THR A 63 7.62 0.75 -3.68
N ARG A 64 7.85 1.88 -4.38
CA ARG A 64 8.65 3.00 -3.86
C ARG A 64 8.01 3.65 -2.63
N GLU A 65 6.69 3.82 -2.61
CA GLU A 65 6.01 4.36 -1.43
C GLU A 65 6.14 3.42 -0.22
N PHE A 66 6.09 2.10 -0.44
CA PHE A 66 6.37 1.12 0.62
C PHE A 66 7.85 1.11 1.05
N GLU A 67 8.80 1.39 0.17
CA GLU A 67 10.22 1.54 0.54
C GLU A 67 10.50 2.80 1.38
N LYS A 68 9.78 3.90 1.10
CA LYS A 68 9.85 5.16 1.85
C LYS A 68 9.26 5.08 3.25
N ILE A 69 8.64 3.97 3.63
CA ILE A 69 8.07 3.77 4.98
C ILE A 69 9.09 4.02 6.08
N LYS A 70 10.38 3.80 5.83
CA LYS A 70 11.47 4.08 6.77
C LYS A 70 11.53 5.55 7.23
N GLU A 71 10.95 6.47 6.45
CA GLU A 71 10.86 7.89 6.77
C GLU A 71 9.71 8.20 7.75
N ILE A 72 8.77 7.27 7.94
CA ILE A 72 7.65 7.44 8.85
C ILE A 72 8.16 7.29 10.30
N PRO A 73 7.92 8.28 11.19
CA PRO A 73 8.38 8.21 12.57
C PRO A 73 7.97 6.91 13.26
N GLY A 74 8.93 6.14 13.77
CA GLY A 74 8.67 4.86 14.45
C GLY A 74 8.60 3.64 13.53
N ALA A 75 8.79 3.79 12.21
CA ALA A 75 9.23 2.70 11.36
C ALA A 75 10.71 2.40 11.67
N LYS A 76 11.04 1.13 11.85
CA LYS A 76 12.40 0.63 12.04
C LYS A 76 12.71 -0.35 10.92
#